data_AF-A0A2G9NDU0-F1
#
_entry.id   AF-A0A2G9NDU0-F1
#
_cell.length_a   1.000
_cell.length_b   1.000
_cell.length_c   1.000
_cell.angle_alpha   90.00
_cell.angle_beta   90.00
_cell.angle_gamma   90.00
#
_symmetry.space_group_name_H-M   'P 1'
#
loop_
_entity.id
_entity.type
_entity.pdbx_description
1 polymer ?
#
loop_
_entity_poly.entity_id
_entity_poly.type
_entity_poly.pdbx_seq_one_letter_code
_entity_poly.pdbx_strand_id
1 'polypeptide(L)'
;MLKIGGYLVTFAGLILLALNLPPVKALVKIPAALNTSYLSVIGIVLVIFGGIIIYKGGSGKQPKEVPVYHGKNIVAYRRMK
;
A
#
# COMPACT_ATOMS: atom_id res chain seq x y z
N MET A 1 -3.00 0.33 13.59
CA MET A 1 -4.22 -0.45 13.26
C MET A 1 -4.68 -0.22 11.82
N LEU A 2 -4.92 1.03 11.38
CA LEU A 2 -5.34 1.33 10.00
C LEU A 2 -4.42 0.75 8.91
N LYS A 3 -3.09 0.78 9.12
CA LYS A 3 -2.12 0.20 8.18
C LYS A 3 -2.27 -1.31 8.01
N ILE A 4 -2.54 -2.03 9.09
CA ILE A 4 -2.75 -3.49 9.07
C ILE A 4 -3.98 -3.85 8.25
N GLY A 5 -5.07 -3.10 8.41
CA GLY A 5 -6.26 -3.24 7.55
C GLY A 5 -5.93 -2.98 6.08
N GLY A 6 -5.17 -1.92 5.79
CA GLY A 6 -4.71 -1.61 4.43
C GLY A 6 -3.86 -2.73 3.82
N TYR A 7 -2.91 -3.30 4.56
CA TYR A 7 -2.10 -4.43 4.09
C TYR A 7 -2.95 -5.67 3.81
N LEU A 8 -3.92 -6.00 4.67
CA LEU A 8 -4.82 -7.14 4.44
C LEU A 8 -5.66 -6.94 3.18
N VAL A 9 -6.21 -5.74 2.97
CA VAL A 9 -7.00 -5.39 1.79
C VAL A 9 -6.15 -5.46 0.52
N THR A 10 -4.94 -4.89 0.53
CA THR A 10 -4.01 -4.96 -0.62
C THR A 10 -3.60 -6.41 -0.89
N PHE A 11 -3.32 -7.20 0.14
CA PHE A 11 -2.93 -8.60 -0.01
C PHE A 11 -4.06 -9.44 -0.62
N ALA A 12 -5.31 -9.25 -0.19
CA ALA A 12 -6.46 -9.88 -0.80
C ALA A 12 -6.62 -9.48 -2.28
N GLY A 13 -6.41 -8.21 -2.62
CA GLY A 13 -6.41 -7.73 -4.01
C GLY A 13 -5.32 -8.36 -4.87
N LEU A 14 -4.10 -8.52 -4.32
CA LEU A 14 -3.00 -9.18 -5.00
C LEU A 14 -3.27 -10.68 -5.23
N ILE A 15 -3.88 -11.36 -4.26
CA ILE A 15 -4.29 -12.77 -4.44
C ILE A 15 -5.32 -12.88 -5.56
N LEU A 16 -6.33 -12.01 -5.59
CA LEU A 16 -7.35 -12.00 -6.66
C LEU A 16 -6.73 -11.77 -8.04
N LEU A 17 -5.71 -10.92 -8.15
CA LEU A 17 -4.98 -10.72 -9.40
C LEU A 17 -4.08 -11.90 -9.75
N ALA A 18 -3.43 -12.52 -8.77
CA ALA A 18 -2.61 -13.72 -8.98
C ALA A 18 -3.46 -14.89 -9.49
N LEU A 19 -4.70 -15.03 -8.99
CA LEU A 19 -5.68 -15.99 -9.50
C LEU A 19 -6.05 -15.77 -10.97
N ASN A 20 -5.71 -14.62 -11.56
CA ASN A 20 -5.91 -14.38 -12.98
C ASN A 20 -4.78 -14.92 -13.87
N LEU A 21 -3.63 -15.27 -13.30
CA LEU A 21 -2.48 -15.80 -14.03
C LEU A 21 -2.75 -17.24 -14.52
N PRO A 22 -2.44 -17.58 -15.79
CA PRO A 22 -2.63 -18.93 -16.34
C PRO A 22 -2.08 -20.08 -15.47
N PRO A 23 -0.85 -20.03 -14.91
CA PRO A 23 -0.35 -21.11 -14.07
C PRO A 23 -1.13 -21.28 -12.76
N VAL A 24 -1.67 -20.19 -12.20
CA VAL A 24 -2.43 -20.23 -10.95
C VAL A 24 -3.84 -20.74 -11.20
N LYS A 25 -4.47 -20.35 -12.31
CA LYS A 25 -5.77 -20.88 -12.76
C LYS A 25 -5.75 -22.37 -13.04
N ALA A 26 -4.63 -22.90 -13.52
CA ALA A 26 -4.47 -24.33 -13.75
C ALA A 26 -4.38 -25.10 -12.41
N LEU A 27 -3.79 -24.48 -11.39
CA LEU A 27 -3.66 -25.07 -10.05
C LEU A 27 -4.95 -25.00 -9.23
N VAL A 28 -5.63 -23.85 -9.31
CA VAL A 28 -6.86 -23.55 -8.60
C VAL A 28 -7.99 -23.62 -9.61
N LYS A 29 -8.79 -24.69 -9.60
CA LYS A 29 -9.96 -24.83 -10.50
C LYS A 29 -10.99 -23.73 -10.19
N ILE A 30 -10.85 -22.56 -10.81
CA ILE A 30 -11.76 -21.43 -10.64
C ILE A 30 -13.06 -21.74 -11.41
N PRO A 31 -14.24 -21.62 -10.79
CA PRO A 31 -15.52 -21.79 -11.48
C PRO A 31 -15.61 -20.89 -12.71
N ALA A 32 -15.98 -21.45 -13.87
CA ALA A 32 -16.10 -20.68 -15.12
C ALA A 32 -17.16 -19.56 -15.06
N ALA A 33 -18.08 -19.63 -14.10
CA ALA A 33 -19.06 -18.57 -13.82
C ALA A 33 -18.40 -17.26 -13.33
N LEU A 34 -17.16 -17.32 -12.82
CA LEU A 34 -16.40 -16.15 -12.45
C LEU A 34 -15.71 -15.58 -13.69
N ASN A 35 -16.34 -14.60 -14.30
CA ASN A 35 -15.77 -13.86 -15.42
C ASN A 35 -14.46 -13.18 -14.97
N THR A 36 -13.38 -13.53 -15.66
CA THR A 36 -12.00 -13.10 -15.40
C THR A 36 -11.86 -11.57 -15.42
N SER A 37 -12.70 -10.88 -16.18
CA SER A 37 -12.73 -9.42 -16.24
C SER A 37 -13.21 -8.80 -14.93
N TYR A 38 -14.25 -9.36 -14.29
CA TYR A 38 -14.72 -8.85 -12.99
C TYR A 38 -13.69 -9.10 -11.88
N LEU A 39 -13.03 -10.26 -11.88
CA LEU A 39 -11.94 -10.55 -10.94
C LEU A 39 -10.77 -9.58 -11.07
N SER A 40 -10.38 -9.23 -12.31
CA SER A 40 -9.34 -8.23 -12.56
C SER A 40 -9.75 -6.86 -12.03
N VAL A 41 -10.96 -6.40 -12.36
CA VAL A 41 -11.46 -5.08 -11.95
C VAL A 41 -11.54 -4.98 -10.43
N ILE A 42 -12.13 -5.98 -9.76
CA ILE A 42 -12.24 -6.01 -8.30
C ILE A 42 -10.86 -6.08 -7.64
N GLY A 43 -9.95 -6.90 -8.18
CA GLY A 43 -8.57 -7.01 -7.68
C GLY A 43 -7.81 -5.67 -7.77
N ILE A 44 -7.88 -4.99 -8.92
CA ILE A 44 -7.27 -3.67 -9.13
C ILE A 44 -7.85 -2.65 -8.13
N VAL A 45 -9.18 -2.59 -7.99
CA VAL A 45 -9.84 -1.67 -7.07
C VAL A 45 -9.38 -1.89 -5.63
N LEU A 46 -9.31 -3.15 -5.18
CA LEU A 46 -8.84 -3.51 -3.84
C LEU A 46 -7.38 -3.11 -3.60
N VAL A 47 -6.49 -3.36 -4.57
CA VAL A 47 -5.07 -2.96 -4.47
C VAL A 47 -4.95 -1.44 -4.36
N ILE A 48 -5.67 -0.68 -5.19
CA ILE A 48 -5.67 0.78 -5.16
C ILE A 48 -6.21 1.30 -3.83
N PHE A 49 -7.36 0.81 -3.37
CA PHE A 49 -7.96 1.23 -2.10
C PHE A 49 -7.07 0.91 -0.90
N GLY A 50 -6.52 -0.31 -0.84
CA GLY A 50 -5.59 -0.70 0.21
C GLY A 50 -4.33 0.15 0.20
N GLY A 51 -3.79 0.46 -0.99
CA GLY A 51 -2.65 1.36 -1.17
C GLY A 51 -2.93 2.77 -0.64
N ILE A 52 -4.12 3.33 -0.92
CA ILE A 52 -4.53 4.65 -0.39
C ILE A 52 -4.61 4.65 1.13
N ILE A 53 -5.14 3.58 1.74
CA ILE A 53 -5.24 3.44 3.20
C ILE A 53 -3.84 3.39 3.83
N ILE A 54 -2.92 2.61 3.24
CA ILE A 54 -1.53 2.51 3.70
C ILE A 54 -0.83 3.87 3.58
N TYR A 55 -0.96 4.54 2.43
CA TYR A 55 -0.35 5.84 2.17
C TYR A 55 -0.83 6.91 3.16
N LYS A 56 -2.15 7.03 3.35
CA LYS A 56 -2.73 7.98 4.31
C LYS A 56 -2.37 7.67 5.76
N GLY A 57 -2.26 6.39 6.12
CA GLY A 57 -1.77 5.98 7.44
C GLY A 57 -0.27 6.24 7.63
N GLY A 58 0.49 6.39 6.55
CA GLY A 58 1.94 6.54 6.52
C GLY A 58 2.48 7.91 6.90
N SER A 59 1.64 8.95 6.89
CA SER A 59 2.03 10.33 7.23
C SER A 59 2.23 10.49 8.74
N GLY A 60 3.28 9.85 9.27
CA GLY A 60 3.92 10.34 10.48
C GLY A 60 4.50 11.70 10.12
N LYS A 61 3.99 12.78 10.74
CA LYS A 61 4.57 14.11 10.62
C LYS A 61 6.07 13.96 10.84
N GLN A 62 6.88 14.17 9.81
CA GLN A 62 8.32 14.27 10.03
C GLN A 62 8.51 15.36 11.08
N PRO A 63 9.24 15.08 12.18
CA PRO A 63 9.47 16.11 13.18
C PRO A 63 10.11 17.29 12.48
N LYS A 64 9.57 18.49 12.71
CA LYS A 64 10.10 19.70 12.07
C LYS A 64 11.52 19.89 12.57
N GLU A 65 12.50 19.66 11.71
CA GLU A 65 13.90 19.86 12.00
C GLU A 65 14.25 21.33 11.73
N VAL A 66 14.80 21.99 12.75
CA VAL A 66 15.24 23.39 12.67
C VAL A 66 16.77 23.40 12.64
N PRO A 67 17.41 24.00 11.62
CA PRO A 67 18.86 24.13 11.58
C PRO A 67 19.35 25.03 12.71
N VAL A 68 20.44 24.61 13.35
CA VAL A 68 21.18 25.34 14.37
C VAL A 68 22.39 25.98 13.69
N TYR A 69 22.48 27.31 13.76
CA TYR A 69 23.54 28.08 13.12
C TYR A 69 24.63 28.47 14.10
N HIS A 70 25.89 28.44 13.64
CA HIS A 70 27.03 29.07 14.30
C HIS A 70 27.63 30.07 13.32
N GLY A 71 27.35 31.36 13.55
CA GLY A 71 27.61 32.40 12.56
C GLY A 71 26.79 32.17 11.28
N LYS A 72 27.47 32.02 10.14
CA LYS A 72 26.84 31.73 8.83
C LYS A 72 26.74 30.23 8.50
N ASN A 73 27.31 29.36 9.33
CA ASN A 73 27.39 27.92 9.05
C ASN A 73 26.35 27.13 9.84
N ILE A 74 25.71 26.15 9.19
CA ILE A 74 24.81 25.19 9.86
C ILE A 74 25.69 24.15 10.56
N VAL A 75 25.55 24.03 11.88
CA VAL A 75 26.34 23.09 12.70
C VAL A 75 25.54 21.87 13.15
N ALA A 76 24.21 21.97 13.22
CA ALA A 76 23.36 20.85 13.61
C ALA A 76 21.91 21.05 13.15
N TYR A 77 21.10 20.00 13.29
CA TYR A 77 19.64 20.07 13.15
C TYR A 77 19.00 19.64 14.47
N ARG A 78 18.14 20.51 15.03
CA ARG A 78 17.36 20.20 16.24
C ARG A 78 15.99 19.69 15.83
N ARG A 79 15.61 18.52 16.34
CA ARG A 79 14.22 18.04 16.25
C ARG A 79 13.34 18.81 17.24
N MET A 80 12.31 19.48 16.76
CA MET A 80 11.25 20.00 17.63
C MET A 80 10.32 18.84 17.99
N LYS A 81 10.18 18.59 19.30
CA LYS A 81 9.28 17.58 19.87
C LYS A 81 7.86 18.12 19.93
#